data_AF-A0A1A8RJD4-F1
#
_entry.id   AF-A0A1A8RJD4-F1
#
_cell.length_a   1.000
_cell.length_b   1.000
_cell.length_c   1.000
_cell.angle_alpha   90.00
_cell.angle_beta   90.00
_cell.angle_gamma   90.00
#
_symmetry.space_group_name_H-M   'P 1'
#
loop_
_entity.id
_entity.type
_entity.pdbx_description
1 polymer ?
#
loop_
_entity_poly.entity_id
_entity_poly.type
_entity_poly.pdbx_seq_one_letter_code
_entity_poly.pdbx_strand_id
1 'polypeptide(L)'
;YQCLNGCNPRMIQRCKQLPENFPVTADMVQSSMASKTTLNKELQAGNIYLLDYSIMDGIPANTIKGKLQFIAAPICLLYQHPDDGLIPIAIQLEQSPGLETPIFLPKDAPQ
;
A
#
# COMPACT_ATOMS: atom_id res chain seq x y z
N TYR A 1 -6.36 1.85 -10.75
CA TYR A 1 -6.30 1.88 -12.23
C TYR A 1 -4.89 1.71 -12.80
N GLN A 2 -3.92 2.60 -12.52
CA GLN A 2 -2.58 2.56 -13.13
C GLN A 2 -1.79 1.27 -12.84
N CYS A 3 -2.05 0.61 -11.71
CA CYS A 3 -1.41 -0.66 -11.35
C CYS A 3 -1.81 -1.84 -12.25
N LEU A 4 -2.88 -1.70 -13.04
CA LEU A 4 -3.37 -2.72 -13.98
C LEU A 4 -3.24 -2.24 -15.44
N ASN A 5 -3.50 -0.96 -15.68
CA ASN A 5 -3.62 -0.40 -17.03
C ASN A 5 -2.56 0.68 -17.34
N GLY A 6 -1.60 0.90 -16.43
CA GLY A 6 -0.54 1.89 -16.59
C GLY A 6 0.74 1.30 -17.19
N CYS A 7 1.82 2.07 -17.13
CA CYS A 7 3.09 1.71 -17.77
C CYS A 7 3.82 0.53 -17.10
N ASN A 8 3.49 0.18 -15.85
CA ASN A 8 4.10 -0.97 -15.15
C ASN A 8 3.05 -1.80 -14.39
N PRO A 9 2.31 -2.69 -15.06
CA PRO A 9 1.24 -3.48 -14.46
C PRO A 9 1.71 -4.79 -13.80
N ARG A 10 2.99 -4.91 -13.44
CA ARG A 10 3.62 -6.20 -13.04
C ARG A 10 3.75 -6.40 -11.53
N MET A 11 3.59 -5.35 -10.74
CA MET A 11 3.90 -5.38 -9.30
C MET A 11 2.73 -5.86 -8.45
N ILE A 12 1.50 -5.78 -8.97
CA ILE A 12 0.31 -6.09 -8.18
C ILE A 12 0.14 -7.59 -7.97
N GLN A 13 -0.05 -7.98 -6.72
CA GLN A 13 -0.26 -9.37 -6.34
C GLN A 13 -1.45 -9.49 -5.39
N ARG A 14 -2.21 -10.57 -5.52
CA ARG A 14 -3.32 -10.85 -4.58
C ARG A 14 -2.74 -11.23 -3.21
N CYS A 15 -3.20 -10.56 -2.17
CA CYS A 15 -2.75 -10.73 -0.80
C CYS A 15 -3.69 -11.68 -0.05
N LYS A 16 -3.17 -12.81 0.43
CA LYS A 16 -3.91 -13.74 1.29
C LYS A 16 -3.64 -13.52 2.78
N GLN A 17 -2.46 -13.00 3.09
CA GLN A 17 -1.99 -12.68 4.43
C GLN A 17 -1.14 -11.42 4.34
N LEU A 18 -1.33 -10.50 5.27
CA LEU A 18 -0.53 -9.29 5.34
C LEU A 18 0.92 -9.62 5.70
N PRO A 19 1.92 -8.96 5.08
CA PRO A 19 3.31 -9.05 5.50
C PRO A 19 3.49 -8.61 6.96
N GLU A 20 4.38 -9.27 7.71
CA GLU A 20 4.64 -8.93 9.13
C GLU A 20 5.19 -7.50 9.30
N ASN A 21 5.93 -7.01 8.31
CA ASN A 21 6.49 -5.67 8.29
C ASN A 21 5.50 -4.59 7.84
N PHE A 22 4.23 -4.96 7.65
CA PHE A 22 3.16 -4.03 7.28
C PHE A 22 1.96 -4.17 8.24
N PRO A 23 2.04 -3.57 9.45
CA PRO A 23 1.10 -3.80 10.55
C PRO A 23 -0.23 -3.05 10.39
N VAL A 24 -0.89 -3.21 9.24
CA VAL A 24 -2.24 -2.69 8.99
C VAL A 24 -3.26 -3.46 9.82
N THR A 25 -4.09 -2.75 10.58
CA THR A 25 -5.20 -3.35 11.33
C THR A 25 -6.54 -3.18 10.60
N ALA A 26 -7.52 -4.01 10.94
CA ALA A 26 -8.87 -3.90 10.37
C ALA A 26 -9.49 -2.51 10.62
N ASP A 27 -9.32 -1.97 11.83
CA ASP A 27 -9.88 -0.67 12.23
C ASP A 27 -9.30 0.50 11.41
N MET A 28 -8.04 0.41 10.99
CA MET A 28 -7.40 1.44 10.18
C MET A 28 -8.12 1.61 8.84
N VAL A 29 -8.39 0.49 8.17
CA VAL A 29 -8.90 0.47 6.79
C VAL A 29 -10.41 0.35 6.68
N GLN A 30 -11.12 0.05 7.78
CA GLN A 30 -12.56 -0.23 7.78
C GLN A 30 -13.40 0.88 7.11
N SER A 31 -12.98 2.15 7.24
CA SER A 31 -13.66 3.30 6.61
C SER A 31 -13.58 3.31 5.08
N SER A 32 -12.61 2.59 4.50
CA SER A 32 -12.40 2.48 3.05
C SER A 32 -12.97 1.18 2.47
N MET A 33 -13.60 0.34 3.30
CA MET A 33 -14.18 -0.93 2.89
C MET A 33 -15.69 -0.82 2.68
N ALA A 34 -16.24 -1.74 1.88
CA ALA A 34 -17.67 -1.82 1.66
C ALA A 34 -18.44 -2.11 2.96
N SER A 35 -19.72 -1.71 3.00
CA SER A 35 -20.57 -1.95 4.16
C SER A 35 -20.66 -3.45 4.49
N LYS A 36 -20.64 -3.79 5.79
CA LYS A 36 -20.80 -5.16 6.33
C LYS A 36 -19.66 -6.16 5.99
N THR A 37 -18.53 -5.70 5.46
CA THR A 37 -17.32 -6.52 5.31
C THR A 37 -16.23 -6.15 6.32
N THR A 38 -15.19 -6.98 6.39
CA THR A 38 -13.99 -6.74 7.21
C THR A 38 -12.74 -7.12 6.43
N LEU A 39 -11.59 -6.61 6.84
CA LEU A 39 -10.30 -6.91 6.21
C LEU A 39 -10.05 -8.42 6.07
N ASN A 40 -10.30 -9.19 7.14
CA ASN A 40 -10.14 -10.64 7.14
C ASN A 40 -11.07 -11.35 6.14
N LYS A 41 -12.32 -10.89 6.00
CA LYS A 41 -13.25 -11.47 5.02
C LYS A 41 -12.76 -11.21 3.60
N GLU A 42 -12.32 -10.00 3.30
CA GLU A 42 -11.83 -9.63 1.97
C GLU A 42 -10.49 -10.29 1.62
N LEU A 43 -9.60 -10.52 2.60
CA LEU A 43 -8.38 -11.32 2.43
C LEU A 43 -8.72 -12.75 2.00
N GLN A 44 -9.69 -13.40 2.67
CA GLN A 44 -10.14 -14.76 2.35
C GLN A 44 -10.89 -14.83 1.02
N ALA A 45 -11.70 -13.81 0.71
CA ALA A 45 -12.39 -13.68 -0.57
C ALA A 45 -11.43 -13.40 -1.74
N GLY A 46 -10.21 -12.92 -1.45
CA GLY A 46 -9.20 -12.62 -2.46
C GLY A 46 -9.37 -11.25 -3.12
N ASN A 47 -9.99 -10.30 -2.43
CA ASN A 47 -10.25 -8.94 -2.90
C ASN A 47 -9.20 -7.93 -2.42
N ILE A 48 -8.22 -8.36 -1.62
CA ILE A 48 -7.11 -7.53 -1.16
C ILE A 48 -5.87 -7.83 -2.00
N TYR A 49 -5.17 -6.77 -2.39
CA TYR A 49 -3.98 -6.80 -3.23
C TYR A 49 -2.86 -6.00 -2.59
N LEU A 50 -1.63 -6.35 -2.93
CA LEU A 50 -0.42 -5.72 -2.44
C LEU A 50 0.43 -5.24 -3.61
N LEU A 51 1.03 -4.07 -3.43
CA LEU A 51 2.20 -3.62 -4.17
C LEU A 51 3.33 -3.52 -3.16
N ASP A 52 4.32 -4.40 -3.27
CA ASP A 52 5.52 -4.37 -2.44
C ASP A 52 6.73 -3.97 -3.29
N TYR A 53 7.32 -2.82 -2.96
CA TYR A 53 8.53 -2.30 -3.60
C TYR A 53 9.78 -2.55 -2.75
N SER A 54 9.81 -3.62 -1.97
CA SER A 54 10.98 -4.07 -1.20
C SER A 54 12.27 -4.17 -2.01
N ILE A 55 12.18 -4.44 -3.33
CA ILE A 55 13.33 -4.41 -4.25
C ILE A 55 14.05 -3.04 -4.31
N MET A 56 13.37 -1.96 -3.92
CA MET A 56 13.92 -0.60 -3.89
C MET A 56 14.62 -0.27 -2.56
N ASP A 57 14.48 -1.13 -1.55
CA ASP A 57 15.06 -0.89 -0.24
C ASP A 57 16.60 -0.92 -0.30
N GLY A 58 17.23 0.03 0.39
CA GLY A 58 18.69 0.19 0.40
C GLY A 58 19.31 0.69 -0.92
N ILE A 59 18.52 1.03 -1.95
CA ILE A 59 19.08 1.62 -3.18
C ILE A 59 19.62 3.02 -2.86
N PRO A 60 20.90 3.32 -3.18
CA PRO A 60 21.48 4.63 -2.91
C PRO A 60 20.78 5.71 -3.75
N ALA A 61 20.37 6.78 -3.07
CA ALA A 61 19.78 7.92 -3.76
C ALA A 61 20.84 8.72 -4.52
N ASN A 62 20.44 9.30 -5.65
CA ASN A 62 21.33 10.07 -6.51
C ASN A 62 21.43 11.54 -6.04
N THR A 63 22.48 12.24 -6.50
CA THR A 63 22.59 13.69 -6.41
C THR A 63 22.54 14.28 -7.81
N ILE A 64 21.51 15.09 -8.09
CA ILE A 64 21.30 15.71 -9.41
C ILE A 64 21.46 17.22 -9.26
N LYS A 65 22.43 17.79 -9.99
CA LYS A 65 22.75 19.24 -9.92
C LYS A 65 23.01 19.73 -8.49
N GLY A 66 23.73 18.93 -7.70
CA GLY A 66 24.06 19.25 -6.31
C GLY A 66 22.90 19.08 -5.32
N LYS A 67 21.72 18.62 -5.76
CA LYS A 67 20.57 18.34 -4.88
C LYS A 67 20.43 16.85 -4.62
N LEU A 68 20.42 16.47 -3.35
CA LEU A 68 20.12 15.11 -2.91
C LEU A 68 18.70 14.74 -3.33
N GLN A 69 18.56 13.58 -3.95
CA GLN A 69 17.26 12.96 -4.25
C GLN A 69 16.90 11.97 -3.14
N PHE A 70 15.65 11.53 -3.10
CA PHE A 70 15.17 10.55 -2.13
C PHE A 70 14.39 9.46 -2.84
N ILE A 71 14.54 8.23 -2.36
CA ILE A 71 13.85 7.05 -2.87
C ILE A 71 13.24 6.34 -1.67
N ALA A 72 11.99 5.92 -1.81
CA ALA A 72 11.27 5.12 -0.84
C ALA A 72 11.18 3.66 -1.32
N ALA A 73 10.84 2.76 -0.41
CA ALA A 73 10.56 1.36 -0.70
C ALA A 73 9.16 0.99 -0.17
N PRO A 74 8.09 1.53 -0.77
CA PRO A 74 6.78 1.50 -0.17
C PRO A 74 6.09 0.14 -0.27
N ILE A 75 5.17 -0.08 0.66
CA ILE A 75 4.17 -1.15 0.63
C ILE A 75 2.79 -0.49 0.54
N CYS A 76 1.99 -0.88 -0.44
CA CYS A 76 0.64 -0.35 -0.65
C CYS A 76 -0.39 -1.48 -0.65
N LEU A 77 -1.40 -1.35 0.20
CA LEU A 77 -2.56 -2.22 0.26
C LEU A 77 -3.67 -1.67 -0.62
N LEU A 78 -4.23 -2.51 -1.47
CA LEU A 78 -5.36 -2.17 -2.32
C LEU A 78 -6.53 -3.09 -2.05
N TYR A 79 -7.74 -2.55 -2.19
CA TYR A 79 -9.00 -3.27 -2.09
C TYR A 79 -9.74 -3.18 -3.42
N GLN A 80 -10.20 -4.32 -3.92
CA GLN A 80 -11.17 -4.39 -5.02
C GLN A 80 -12.56 -4.08 -4.45
N HIS A 81 -12.87 -2.78 -4.34
CA HIS A 81 -14.18 -2.31 -3.90
C HIS A 81 -15.25 -2.69 -4.93
N PRO A 82 -16.45 -3.14 -4.50
CA PRO A 82 -17.53 -3.50 -5.41
C PRO A 82 -17.98 -2.32 -6.29
N ASP A 83 -18.00 -1.11 -5.73
CA ASP A 83 -18.48 0.09 -6.42
C ASP A 83 -17.38 0.92 -7.11
N ASP A 84 -16.22 1.07 -6.46
CA ASP A 84 -15.13 1.97 -6.93
C ASP A 84 -14.02 1.24 -7.70
N GLY A 85 -14.12 -0.09 -7.78
CA GLY A 85 -13.06 -0.94 -8.31
C GLY A 85 -11.83 -0.95 -7.41
N LEU A 86 -10.64 -1.09 -8.00
CA LEU A 86 -9.40 -1.24 -7.26
C LEU A 86 -8.91 0.11 -6.70
N ILE A 87 -9.01 0.29 -5.38
CA ILE A 87 -8.64 1.50 -4.64
C ILE A 87 -7.51 1.24 -3.62
N PRO A 88 -6.61 2.20 -3.38
CA PRO A 88 -5.63 2.11 -2.28
C PRO A 88 -6.32 2.35 -0.93
N ILE A 89 -5.96 1.55 0.08
CA ILE A 89 -6.55 1.64 1.43
C ILE A 89 -5.50 1.85 2.54
N ALA A 90 -4.23 1.56 2.30
CA ALA A 90 -3.13 1.85 3.21
C ALA A 90 -1.78 1.93 2.47
N ILE A 91 -0.88 2.82 2.89
CA ILE A 91 0.47 2.96 2.32
C ILE A 91 1.49 3.15 3.45
N GLN A 92 2.53 2.31 3.49
CA GLN A 92 3.73 2.51 4.32
C GLN A 92 4.89 2.86 3.37
N LEU A 93 5.65 3.91 3.65
CA LEU A 93 6.68 4.40 2.71
C LEU A 93 8.01 3.63 2.79
N GLU A 94 8.28 2.95 3.90
CA GLU A 94 9.49 2.16 4.09
C GLU A 94 9.15 0.72 4.48
N GLN A 95 10.14 -0.17 4.36
CA GLN A 95 9.96 -1.59 4.65
C GLN A 95 9.96 -1.91 6.14
N SER A 96 10.57 -1.06 6.98
CA SER A 96 10.62 -1.26 8.43
C SER A 96 9.55 -0.42 9.11
N PRO A 97 8.60 -1.04 9.85
CA PRO A 97 7.60 -0.28 10.58
C PRO A 97 8.23 0.46 11.77
N GLY A 98 7.76 1.68 12.05
CA GLY A 98 8.28 2.51 13.13
C GLY A 98 7.49 3.80 13.32
N LEU A 99 7.79 4.55 14.37
CA LEU A 99 7.13 5.84 14.67
C LEU A 99 7.35 6.86 13.55
N GLU A 100 8.52 6.85 12.92
CA GLU A 100 8.88 7.70 11.78
C GLU A 100 8.37 7.17 10.43
N THR A 101 7.81 5.96 10.42
CA THR A 101 7.33 5.28 9.21
C THR A 101 5.82 5.00 9.36
N PRO A 102 4.98 6.06 9.37
CA PRO A 102 3.55 5.89 9.56
C PRO A 102 2.92 5.15 8.37
N ILE A 103 1.79 4.50 8.66
CA ILE A 103 0.90 3.99 7.63
C ILE A 103 -0.13 5.07 7.33
N PHE A 104 -0.07 5.59 6.11
CA PHE A 104 -1.00 6.57 5.59
C PHE A 104 -2.28 5.91 5.09
N LEU A 105 -3.42 6.53 5.37
CA LEU A 105 -4.77 6.08 5.05
C LEU A 105 -5.48 7.15 4.20
N PRO A 106 -6.47 6.76 3.36
CA PRO A 106 -7.23 7.73 2.55
C PRO A 106 -7.95 8.82 3.36
N LYS A 107 -8.20 8.59 4.65
CA LYS A 107 -8.86 9.53 5.55
C LYS A 107 -7.92 10.56 6.19
N ASP A 108 -6.61 10.37 6.03
CA ASP A 108 -5.63 11.29 6.59
C ASP A 108 -5.71 12.64 5.86
N ALA A 109 -5.46 13.73 6.59
CA ALA A 109 -5.54 15.06 6.02
C ALA A 109 -4.50 15.24 4.90
N PRO A 110 -4.82 16.00 3.84
CA PRO A 110 -3.81 16.46 2.89
C PRO A 110 -2.72 17.23 3.64
N GLN A 111 -1.45 16.94 3.35
CA GLN A 111 -0.31 17.74 3.80
C GLN A 111 -0.14 18.99 2.92
#